data_AF-A0A5C3PKD1-F1
#
_entry.id   AF-A0A5C3PKD1-F1
#
_cell.length_a   1.000
_cell.length_b   1.000
_cell.length_c   1.000
_cell.angle_alpha   90.00
_cell.angle_beta   90.00
_cell.angle_gamma   90.00
#
_symmetry.space_group_name_H-M   'P 1'
#
loop_
_entity.id
_entity.type
_entity.pdbx_description
1 polymer ?
#
loop_
_entity_poly.entity_id
_entity_poly.type
_entity_poly.pdbx_seq_one_letter_code
_entity_poly.pdbx_strand_id
1 'polypeptide(L)'
;MAGLRMSIVVSATAFLLGLLFTHWIADSLTLWKSPDTQTDSRLWTAASYYAVLMHGLPQLTYLYATVAALGGATILWSLRDGRAGNLMFDGGSAFLYLVAIAVYVYRVVPNLSANFSTLPLPFSAETPAASLPEFPATLRQPTLELASAHLVCSVVLTGVLTLQAGRWWAEQADADDDDDADFDDKGADTGAETGTETDRAETEPLRKRDNAKAKA
;
A
#
# COMPACT_ATOMS: atom_id res chain seq x y z
N MET A 1 16.71 -10.87 0.26
CA MET A 1 16.30 -9.84 -0.74
C MET A 1 14.84 -9.40 -0.59
N ALA A 2 13.94 -10.21 -0.02
CA ALA A 2 12.53 -9.84 0.20
C ALA A 2 12.35 -8.54 1.00
N GLY A 3 13.08 -8.38 2.12
CA GLY A 3 13.03 -7.16 2.93
C GLY A 3 13.39 -5.87 2.19
N LEU A 4 14.31 -5.91 1.23
CA LEU A 4 14.67 -4.73 0.40
C LEU A 4 13.53 -4.34 -0.55
N ARG A 5 12.85 -5.33 -1.15
CA ARG A 5 11.69 -5.07 -2.02
C ARG A 5 10.57 -4.43 -1.20
N MET A 6 10.27 -4.99 -0.04
CA MET A 6 9.27 -4.46 0.88
C MET A 6 9.59 -3.03 1.31
N SER A 7 10.83 -2.73 1.69
CA SER A 7 11.21 -1.38 2.11
C SER A 7 11.02 -0.35 0.99
N ILE A 8 11.38 -0.70 -0.26
CA ILE A 8 11.16 0.20 -1.41
C ILE A 8 9.67 0.47 -1.62
N VAL A 9 8.84 -0.58 -1.58
CA VAL A 9 7.38 -0.45 -1.76
C VAL A 9 6.77 0.41 -0.66
N VAL A 10 7.13 0.16 0.60
CA VAL A 10 6.64 0.94 1.74
C VAL A 10 7.09 2.39 1.64
N SER A 11 8.36 2.67 1.35
CA SER A 11 8.87 4.03 1.19
C SER A 11 8.20 4.78 0.04
N ALA A 12 8.06 4.14 -1.14
CA ALA A 12 7.40 4.75 -2.28
C ALA A 12 5.91 5.03 -1.99
N THR A 13 5.20 4.08 -1.38
CA THR A 13 3.78 4.23 -1.04
C THR A 13 3.57 5.31 0.02
N ALA A 14 4.42 5.36 1.05
CA ALA A 14 4.39 6.41 2.07
C ALA A 14 4.68 7.81 1.49
N PHE A 15 5.63 7.92 0.56
CA PHE A 15 5.89 9.17 -0.15
C PHE A 15 4.67 9.65 -0.95
N LEU A 16 4.04 8.75 -1.73
CA LEU A 16 2.83 9.08 -2.50
C LEU A 16 1.65 9.45 -1.61
N LEU A 17 1.47 8.77 -0.47
CA LEU A 17 0.48 9.17 0.54
C LEU A 17 0.78 10.55 1.09
N GLY A 18 2.04 10.87 1.38
CA GLY A 18 2.47 12.20 1.78
C GLY A 18 2.05 13.27 0.76
N LEU A 19 2.19 13.01 -0.54
CA LEU A 19 1.71 13.90 -1.58
C LEU A 19 0.19 14.09 -1.54
N LEU A 20 -0.57 13.00 -1.42
CA LEU A 20 -2.03 13.08 -1.31
C LEU A 20 -2.47 13.85 -0.05
N PHE A 21 -1.74 13.70 1.07
CA PHE A 21 -1.98 14.49 2.27
C PHE A 21 -1.75 16.00 2.07
N THR A 22 -0.89 16.42 1.12
CA THR A 22 -0.79 17.84 0.80
C THR A 22 -2.05 18.38 0.13
N HIS A 23 -2.75 17.57 -0.67
CA HIS A 23 -4.03 17.94 -1.30
C HIS A 23 -5.15 18.06 -0.27
N TRP A 24 -5.03 17.41 0.89
CA TRP A 24 -6.00 17.51 1.99
C TRP A 24 -6.29 18.95 2.44
N ILE A 25 -5.32 19.86 2.27
CA ILE A 25 -5.47 21.29 2.54
C ILE A 25 -6.68 21.88 1.78
N ALA A 26 -6.88 21.45 0.54
CA ALA A 26 -8.02 21.85 -0.29
C ALA A 26 -9.19 20.86 -0.16
N ASP A 27 -8.91 19.55 -0.18
CA ASP A 27 -9.95 18.52 -0.20
C ASP A 27 -10.86 18.60 1.03
N SER A 28 -10.30 18.87 2.22
CA SER A 28 -11.05 18.97 3.49
C SER A 28 -12.07 20.12 3.55
N LEU A 29 -11.92 21.14 2.70
CA LEU A 29 -12.86 22.24 2.58
C LEU A 29 -14.12 21.84 1.79
N THR A 30 -14.02 20.78 1.00
CA THR A 30 -15.07 20.31 0.08
C THR A 30 -15.69 18.99 0.52
N LEU A 31 -14.89 18.08 1.08
CA LEU A 31 -15.37 16.78 1.54
C LEU A 31 -16.23 16.92 2.81
N TRP A 32 -17.27 16.08 2.88
CA TRP A 32 -18.15 15.94 4.05
C TRP A 32 -18.87 17.25 4.45
N LYS A 33 -19.08 18.16 3.49
CA LYS A 33 -19.90 19.36 3.68
C LYS A 33 -21.30 19.12 3.16
N SER A 34 -22.30 19.55 3.93
CA SER A 34 -23.67 19.62 3.43
C SER A 34 -23.81 20.75 2.41
N PRO A 35 -24.79 20.69 1.49
CA PRO A 35 -25.03 21.78 0.53
C PRO A 35 -25.13 23.17 1.19
N ASP A 36 -25.72 23.26 2.38
CA ASP A 36 -25.88 24.53 3.11
C ASP A 36 -24.57 25.06 3.72
N THR A 37 -23.60 24.18 3.99
CA THR A 37 -22.30 24.56 4.57
C THR A 37 -21.19 24.70 3.53
N GLN A 38 -21.51 24.41 2.27
CA GLN A 38 -20.62 24.54 1.12
C GLN A 38 -20.65 25.99 0.60
N THR A 39 -19.92 26.86 1.29
CA THR A 39 -19.81 28.26 0.88
C THR A 39 -18.91 28.46 -0.34
N ASP A 40 -19.24 29.43 -1.18
CA ASP A 40 -18.46 29.75 -2.38
C ASP A 40 -17.00 30.12 -2.07
N SER A 41 -16.75 30.74 -0.92
CA SER A 41 -15.38 31.03 -0.46
C SER A 41 -14.53 29.76 -0.29
N ARG A 42 -15.11 28.66 0.21
CA ARG A 42 -14.41 27.38 0.35
C ARG A 42 -14.12 26.74 -1.01
N LEU A 43 -15.09 26.78 -1.92
CA LEU A 43 -14.94 26.28 -3.28
C LEU A 43 -13.87 27.06 -4.04
N TRP A 44 -13.86 28.39 -3.93
CA TRP A 44 -12.81 29.23 -4.50
C TRP A 44 -11.44 28.94 -3.92
N THR A 45 -11.34 28.72 -2.62
CA THR A 45 -10.06 28.38 -1.96
C THR A 45 -9.50 27.05 -2.49
N ALA A 46 -10.35 26.02 -2.59
CA ALA A 46 -9.96 24.72 -3.14
C ALA A 46 -9.59 24.81 -4.63
N ALA A 47 -10.40 25.49 -5.44
CA ALA A 47 -10.13 25.67 -6.86
C ALA A 47 -8.83 26.46 -7.11
N SER A 48 -8.56 27.47 -6.29
CA SER A 48 -7.33 28.26 -6.36
C SER A 48 -6.10 27.42 -6.03
N TYR A 49 -6.19 26.53 -5.03
CA TYR A 49 -5.12 25.59 -4.71
C TYR A 49 -4.77 24.69 -5.91
N TYR A 50 -5.77 24.11 -6.58
CA TYR A 50 -5.51 23.27 -7.76
C TYR A 50 -5.04 24.06 -8.98
N ALA A 51 -5.51 25.31 -9.15
CA ALA A 51 -4.99 26.20 -10.17
C ALA A 51 -3.50 26.52 -9.91
N VAL A 52 -3.12 26.83 -8.67
CA VAL A 52 -1.71 27.04 -8.29
C VAL A 52 -0.88 25.77 -8.55
N LEU A 53 -1.41 24.60 -8.20
CA LEU A 53 -0.76 23.31 -8.46
C LEU A 53 -0.47 23.11 -9.96
N MET A 54 -1.43 23.46 -10.83
CA MET A 54 -1.28 23.34 -12.29
C MET A 54 -0.28 24.31 -12.91
N HIS A 55 -0.04 25.45 -12.25
CA HIS A 55 0.99 26.41 -12.66
C HIS A 55 2.35 26.16 -11.99
N GLY A 56 2.48 25.08 -11.21
CA GLY A 56 3.72 24.69 -10.56
C GLY A 56 4.79 24.16 -11.54
N LEU A 57 5.96 23.83 -11.00
CA LEU A 57 7.08 23.31 -11.79
C LEU A 57 6.75 21.91 -12.36
N PRO A 58 6.81 21.70 -13.69
CA PRO A 58 6.50 20.40 -14.30
C PRO A 58 7.47 19.28 -13.89
N GLN A 59 8.66 19.63 -13.43
CA GLN A 59 9.67 18.69 -12.92
C GLN A 59 9.16 17.88 -11.71
N LEU A 60 8.28 18.47 -10.90
CA LEU A 60 7.68 17.78 -9.77
C LEU A 60 6.78 16.62 -10.23
N THR A 61 6.04 16.80 -11.32
CA THR A 61 5.22 15.73 -11.90
C THR A 61 6.07 14.54 -12.34
N TYR A 62 7.24 14.78 -12.95
CA TYR A 62 8.15 13.70 -13.33
C TYR A 62 8.73 12.96 -12.13
N LEU A 63 9.07 13.68 -11.05
CA LEU A 63 9.52 13.07 -9.80
C LEU A 63 8.44 12.14 -9.23
N TYR A 64 7.20 12.63 -9.14
CA TYR A 64 6.08 11.84 -8.58
C TYR A 64 5.78 10.61 -9.43
N ALA A 65 5.77 10.76 -10.76
CA ALA A 65 5.60 9.65 -11.68
C ALA A 65 6.73 8.62 -11.57
N THR A 66 7.97 9.07 -11.36
CA THR A 66 9.12 8.17 -11.19
C THR A 66 9.00 7.37 -9.89
N VAL A 67 8.64 8.00 -8.78
CA VAL A 67 8.41 7.28 -7.51
C VAL A 67 7.27 6.29 -7.63
N ALA A 68 6.17 6.66 -8.30
CA ALA A 68 5.06 5.76 -8.57
C ALA A 68 5.46 4.58 -9.46
N ALA A 69 6.25 4.82 -10.51
CA ALA A 69 6.75 3.77 -11.38
C ALA A 69 7.70 2.82 -10.63
N LEU A 70 8.59 3.34 -9.78
CA LEU A 70 9.50 2.54 -8.97
C LEU A 70 8.75 1.65 -7.97
N GLY A 71 7.76 2.20 -7.26
CA GLY A 71 6.91 1.43 -6.34
C GLY A 71 6.12 0.35 -7.08
N GLY A 72 5.47 0.68 -8.19
CA GLY A 72 4.72 -0.29 -8.98
C GLY A 72 5.59 -1.38 -9.58
N ALA A 73 6.75 -1.02 -10.15
CA ALA A 73 7.69 -1.98 -10.72
C ALA A 73 8.27 -2.93 -9.65
N THR A 74 8.51 -2.45 -8.43
CA THR A 74 9.00 -3.30 -7.33
C THR A 74 7.94 -4.27 -6.82
N ILE A 75 6.67 -3.86 -6.73
CA ILE A 75 5.57 -4.79 -6.42
C ILE A 75 5.45 -5.87 -7.51
N LEU A 76 5.48 -5.48 -8.79
CA LEU A 76 5.39 -6.44 -9.91
C LEU A 76 6.60 -7.38 -9.97
N TRP A 77 7.79 -6.89 -9.62
CA TRP A 77 8.97 -7.74 -9.49
C TRP A 77 8.79 -8.73 -8.33
N SER A 78 8.26 -8.26 -7.20
CA SER A 78 8.02 -9.11 -6.03
C SER A 78 6.99 -10.21 -6.33
N LEU A 79 5.94 -9.90 -7.09
CA LEU A 79 4.92 -10.88 -7.52
C LEU A 79 5.48 -12.10 -8.27
N ARG A 80 6.59 -11.94 -8.99
CA ARG A 80 7.20 -13.01 -9.80
C ARG A 80 7.86 -14.10 -8.95
N ASP A 81 8.04 -13.89 -7.65
CA ASP A 81 8.73 -14.83 -6.75
C ASP A 81 7.95 -16.14 -6.51
N GLY A 82 6.64 -16.17 -6.79
CA GLY A 82 5.84 -17.40 -6.85
C GLY A 82 5.60 -18.14 -5.51
N ARG A 83 6.15 -17.64 -4.39
CA ARG A 83 5.89 -18.18 -3.04
C ARG A 83 4.44 -17.89 -2.62
N ALA A 84 3.73 -18.87 -2.05
CA ALA A 84 2.30 -18.76 -1.74
C ALA A 84 1.95 -17.56 -0.84
N GLY A 85 2.70 -17.33 0.25
CA GLY A 85 2.50 -16.17 1.12
C GLY A 85 2.76 -14.84 0.41
N ASN A 86 3.81 -14.79 -0.41
CA ASN A 86 4.15 -13.61 -1.22
C ASN A 86 3.06 -13.29 -2.25
N LEU A 87 2.42 -14.30 -2.83
CA LEU A 87 1.41 -14.13 -3.89
C LEU A 87 0.12 -13.46 -3.37
N MET A 88 -0.35 -13.84 -2.18
CA MET A 88 -1.61 -13.33 -1.65
C MET A 88 -1.49 -11.86 -1.23
N PHE A 89 -0.41 -11.51 -0.53
CA PHE A 89 -0.18 -10.12 -0.10
C PHE A 89 0.30 -9.22 -1.24
N ASP A 90 1.26 -9.66 -2.06
CA ASP A 90 1.74 -8.82 -3.18
C ASP A 90 0.69 -8.71 -4.29
N GLY A 91 -0.18 -9.71 -4.47
CA GLY A 91 -1.28 -9.66 -5.44
C GLY A 91 -2.32 -8.61 -5.07
N GLY A 92 -2.74 -8.60 -3.79
CA GLY A 92 -3.62 -7.57 -3.26
C GLY A 92 -2.98 -6.18 -3.35
N SER A 93 -1.71 -6.06 -2.92
CA SER A 93 -0.96 -4.80 -3.00
C SER A 93 -0.82 -4.29 -4.44
N ALA A 94 -0.53 -5.16 -5.40
CA ALA A 94 -0.44 -4.80 -6.81
C ALA A 94 -1.77 -4.32 -7.37
N PHE A 95 -2.86 -5.03 -7.07
CA PHE A 95 -4.19 -4.64 -7.49
C PHE A 95 -4.56 -3.26 -6.95
N LEU A 96 -4.41 -3.03 -5.65
CA LEU A 96 -4.67 -1.73 -5.03
C LEU A 96 -3.78 -0.63 -5.63
N TYR A 97 -2.47 -0.88 -5.77
CA TYR A 97 -1.55 0.10 -6.33
C TYR A 97 -1.91 0.48 -7.77
N LEU A 98 -2.29 -0.50 -8.61
CA LEU A 98 -2.75 -0.26 -9.97
C LEU A 98 -4.07 0.51 -10.01
N VAL A 99 -5.00 0.23 -9.09
CA VAL A 99 -6.25 1.01 -8.96
C VAL A 99 -5.93 2.46 -8.61
N ALA A 100 -5.00 2.71 -7.69
CA ALA A 100 -4.58 4.07 -7.35
C ALA A 100 -3.98 4.80 -8.57
N ILE A 101 -3.09 4.15 -9.32
CA ILE A 101 -2.54 4.71 -10.57
C ILE A 101 -3.66 4.98 -11.58
N ALA A 102 -4.57 4.04 -11.79
CA ALA A 102 -5.66 4.18 -12.75
C ALA A 102 -6.59 5.34 -12.39
N VAL A 103 -7.01 5.44 -11.12
CA VAL A 103 -7.84 6.57 -10.65
C VAL A 103 -7.09 7.89 -10.85
N TYR A 104 -5.81 7.96 -10.51
CA TYR A 104 -5.03 9.19 -10.66
C TYR A 104 -4.89 9.59 -12.14
N VAL A 105 -4.50 8.66 -13.01
CA VAL A 105 -4.27 8.93 -14.44
C VAL A 105 -5.57 9.21 -15.19
N TYR A 106 -6.67 8.52 -14.89
CA TYR A 106 -7.93 8.66 -15.63
C TYR A 106 -8.90 9.67 -15.03
N ARG A 107 -8.79 10.02 -13.75
CA ARG A 107 -9.69 10.98 -13.08
C ARG A 107 -8.99 12.26 -12.66
N VAL A 108 -7.85 12.17 -11.98
CA VAL A 108 -7.17 13.35 -11.41
C VAL A 108 -6.53 14.19 -12.51
N VAL A 109 -5.65 13.59 -13.33
CA VAL A 109 -4.89 14.32 -14.36
C VAL A 109 -5.78 15.00 -15.41
N PRO A 110 -6.81 14.34 -16.00
CA PRO A 110 -7.67 14.96 -16.99
C PRO A 110 -8.53 16.07 -16.38
N ASN A 111 -9.03 15.88 -15.15
CA ASN A 111 -9.84 16.88 -14.46
C ASN A 111 -9.01 18.15 -14.16
N LEU A 112 -7.80 17.97 -13.61
CA LEU A 112 -6.86 19.06 -13.35
C LEU A 112 -6.52 19.87 -14.62
N SER A 113 -6.12 19.16 -15.68
CA SER A 113 -5.71 19.80 -16.94
C SER A 113 -6.87 20.48 -17.67
N ALA A 114 -8.06 19.89 -17.70
CA ALA A 114 -9.21 20.47 -18.40
C ALA A 114 -9.85 21.64 -17.66
N ASN A 115 -9.91 21.61 -16.34
CA ASN A 115 -10.69 22.58 -15.56
C ASN A 115 -9.84 23.64 -14.88
N PHE A 116 -8.60 23.37 -14.49
CA PHE A 116 -7.82 24.26 -13.61
C PHE A 116 -6.57 24.87 -14.26
N SER A 117 -6.13 24.37 -15.41
CA SER A 117 -4.95 24.91 -16.12
C SER A 117 -5.16 26.31 -16.70
N THR A 118 -6.41 26.65 -17.05
CA THR A 118 -6.79 27.92 -17.65
C THR A 118 -7.38 28.91 -16.65
N LEU A 119 -7.50 28.54 -15.37
CA LEU A 119 -8.01 29.47 -14.36
C LEU A 119 -6.96 30.55 -14.12
N PRO A 120 -7.30 31.84 -14.29
CA PRO A 120 -6.36 32.92 -14.04
C PRO A 120 -5.99 32.95 -12.55
N LEU A 121 -4.70 32.87 -12.27
CA LEU A 121 -4.13 33.27 -10.99
C LEU A 121 -4.01 34.81 -11.06
N PRO A 122 -4.79 35.60 -10.29
CA PRO A 122 -4.70 35.65 -8.83
C PRO A 122 -6.04 35.96 -8.10
N PHE A 123 -6.50 35.06 -7.22
CA PHE A 123 -7.28 35.46 -6.05
C PHE A 123 -6.29 35.75 -4.92
N SER A 124 -5.49 36.81 -5.09
CA SER A 124 -4.59 37.26 -4.03
C SER A 124 -5.39 37.49 -2.75
N ALA A 125 -4.78 37.15 -1.62
CA ALA A 125 -5.30 37.16 -0.24
C ALA A 125 -5.90 38.50 0.25
N GLU A 126 -6.13 39.47 -0.64
CA GLU A 126 -6.65 40.81 -0.37
C GLU A 126 -8.08 41.02 -0.88
N THR A 127 -8.67 40.08 -1.64
CA THR A 127 -10.07 40.20 -2.07
C THR A 127 -10.99 39.80 -0.90
N PRO A 128 -11.75 40.72 -0.28
CA PRO A 128 -12.67 40.34 0.79
C PRO A 128 -13.61 39.24 0.32
N ALA A 129 -13.96 38.28 1.19
CA ALA A 129 -14.89 37.20 0.86
C ALA A 129 -16.24 37.73 0.33
N ALA A 130 -16.60 38.98 0.66
CA ALA A 130 -17.80 39.67 0.18
C ALA A 130 -17.74 40.17 -1.28
N SER A 131 -16.56 40.22 -1.91
CA SER A 131 -16.37 40.67 -3.29
C SER A 131 -15.89 39.56 -4.22
N LEU A 132 -15.87 38.30 -3.76
CA LEU A 132 -15.65 37.17 -4.65
C LEU A 132 -16.88 36.99 -5.55
N PRO A 133 -16.70 36.77 -6.85
CA PRO A 133 -17.81 36.41 -7.73
C PRO A 133 -18.41 35.08 -7.28
N GLU A 134 -19.70 34.89 -7.56
CA GLU A 134 -20.39 33.61 -7.34
C GLU A 134 -19.58 32.47 -7.97
N PHE A 135 -19.47 31.35 -7.25
CA PHE A 135 -18.65 30.25 -7.72
C PHE A 135 -19.31 29.59 -8.96
N PRO A 136 -18.59 29.46 -10.09
CA PRO A 136 -19.18 28.95 -11.33
C PRO A 136 -19.66 27.49 -11.17
N ALA A 137 -20.93 27.25 -11.51
CA ALA A 137 -21.56 25.94 -11.39
C ALA A 137 -20.82 24.83 -12.16
N THR A 138 -20.16 25.18 -13.28
CA THR A 138 -19.38 24.26 -14.11
C THR A 138 -18.14 23.72 -13.41
N LEU A 139 -17.55 24.46 -12.46
CA LEU A 139 -16.35 24.02 -11.72
C LEU A 139 -16.69 23.29 -10.41
N ARG A 140 -17.97 23.29 -10.00
CA ARG A 140 -18.36 22.73 -8.69
C ARG A 140 -18.14 21.22 -8.70
N GLN A 141 -18.69 20.56 -9.71
CA GLN A 141 -18.55 19.12 -9.87
C GLN A 141 -17.08 18.70 -10.05
N PRO A 142 -16.28 19.31 -10.95
CA PRO A 142 -14.85 19.01 -11.07
C PRO A 142 -14.07 19.11 -9.75
N THR A 143 -14.34 20.14 -8.94
CA THR A 143 -13.64 20.36 -7.66
C THR A 143 -13.98 19.26 -6.64
N LEU A 144 -15.26 18.88 -6.55
CA LEU A 144 -15.71 17.80 -5.67
C LEU A 144 -15.17 16.43 -6.11
N GLU A 145 -15.18 16.16 -7.42
CA GLU A 145 -14.66 14.92 -7.99
C GLU A 145 -13.17 14.74 -7.68
N LEU A 146 -12.39 15.82 -7.76
CA LEU A 146 -10.96 15.80 -7.48
C LEU A 146 -10.67 15.40 -6.03
N ALA A 147 -11.36 16.03 -5.07
CA ALA A 147 -11.24 15.68 -3.66
C ALA A 147 -11.64 14.22 -3.37
N SER A 148 -12.70 13.73 -4.02
CA SER A 148 -13.11 12.34 -3.89
C SER A 148 -12.09 11.35 -4.49
N ALA A 149 -11.47 11.69 -5.62
CA ALA A 149 -10.46 10.86 -6.27
C ALA A 149 -9.17 10.76 -5.43
N HIS A 150 -8.73 11.87 -4.82
CA HIS A 150 -7.61 11.87 -3.87
C HIS A 150 -7.90 11.03 -2.62
N LEU A 151 -9.13 11.09 -2.09
CA LEU A 151 -9.56 10.25 -0.97
C LEU A 151 -9.49 8.76 -1.36
N VAL A 152 -10.03 8.38 -2.52
CA VAL A 152 -9.96 7.00 -3.01
C VAL A 152 -8.51 6.55 -3.14
N CYS A 153 -7.64 7.35 -3.75
CA CYS A 153 -6.21 7.02 -3.85
C CYS A 153 -5.57 6.85 -2.46
N SER A 154 -5.90 7.72 -1.50
CA SER A 154 -5.35 7.66 -0.14
C SER A 154 -5.77 6.39 0.59
N VAL A 155 -7.05 6.01 0.50
CA VAL A 155 -7.55 4.77 1.14
C VAL A 155 -6.91 3.55 0.50
N VAL A 156 -6.82 3.51 -0.81
CA VAL A 156 -6.26 2.38 -1.56
C VAL A 156 -4.75 2.22 -1.28
N LEU A 157 -3.98 3.30 -1.27
CA LEU A 157 -2.55 3.26 -0.91
C LEU A 157 -2.33 2.93 0.57
N THR A 158 -3.23 3.35 1.46
CA THR A 158 -3.21 2.91 2.86
C THR A 158 -3.44 1.39 2.93
N GLY A 159 -4.35 0.85 2.12
CA GLY A 159 -4.54 -0.59 1.98
C GLY A 159 -3.27 -1.32 1.53
N VAL A 160 -2.49 -0.75 0.60
CA VAL A 160 -1.17 -1.28 0.23
C VAL A 160 -0.24 -1.36 1.45
N LEU A 161 -0.11 -0.28 2.24
CA LEU A 161 0.72 -0.31 3.44
C LEU A 161 0.25 -1.36 4.46
N THR A 162 -1.07 -1.50 4.66
CA THR A 162 -1.64 -2.51 5.54
C THR A 162 -1.31 -3.93 5.07
N LEU A 163 -1.39 -4.21 3.76
CA LEU A 163 -1.02 -5.51 3.20
C LEU A 163 0.49 -5.79 3.31
N GLN A 164 1.33 -4.78 3.09
CA GLN A 164 2.78 -4.93 3.30
C GLN A 164 3.09 -5.20 4.78
N ALA A 165 2.41 -4.53 5.71
CA ALA A 165 2.56 -4.79 7.14
C ALA A 165 2.09 -6.21 7.52
N GLY A 166 0.97 -6.67 6.95
CA GLY A 166 0.47 -8.02 7.14
C GLY A 166 1.41 -9.09 6.61
N ARG A 167 2.05 -8.82 5.46
CA ARG A 167 3.12 -9.68 4.92
C ARG A 167 4.30 -9.79 5.88
N TRP A 168 4.78 -8.67 6.41
CA TRP A 168 5.90 -8.68 7.36
C TRP A 168 5.57 -9.45 8.64
N TRP A 169 4.34 -9.28 9.15
CA TRP A 169 3.88 -10.03 10.31
C TRP A 169 3.81 -11.55 10.03
N ALA A 170 3.31 -11.95 8.85
CA ALA A 170 3.28 -13.35 8.45
C ALA A 170 4.69 -13.94 8.25
N GLU A 171 5.61 -13.18 7.65
CA GLU A 171 7.01 -13.61 7.50
C GLU A 171 7.73 -13.78 8.85
N GLN A 172 7.38 -12.99 9.87
CA GLN A 172 7.94 -13.13 11.21
C GLN A 172 7.39 -14.37 11.95
N ALA A 173 6.09 -14.65 11.82
CA ALA A 173 5.49 -15.82 12.43
C ALA A 173 6.08 -17.14 11.90
N ASP A 174 6.30 -17.23 10.58
CA ASP A 174 6.96 -18.39 9.96
C ASP A 174 8.41 -18.57 10.46
N ALA A 175 9.13 -17.47 10.74
CA ALA A 175 10.51 -17.51 11.21
C ALA A 175 10.63 -17.97 12.67
N ASP A 176 9.70 -17.54 13.53
CA ASP A 176 9.67 -17.95 14.94
C ASP A 176 9.37 -19.46 15.07
N ASP A 177 8.45 -20.00 14.23
CA ASP A 177 8.11 -21.43 14.20
C ASP A 177 9.30 -22.31 13.71
N ASP A 178 10.07 -21.83 12.72
CA ASP A 178 11.25 -22.54 12.20
C ASP A 178 12.40 -22.58 13.22
N ASP A 179 12.61 -21.48 13.98
CA ASP A 179 13.65 -21.43 15.03
C ASP A 179 13.33 -22.42 16.16
N ASP A 180 12.08 -22.49 16.63
CA ASP A 180 11.66 -23.44 17.68
C ASP A 180 11.84 -24.91 17.25
N ALA A 181 11.61 -25.24 15.99
CA ALA A 181 11.82 -26.59 15.45
C ALA A 181 13.31 -26.99 15.39
N ASP A 182 14.21 -26.05 15.07
CA ASP A 182 15.67 -26.30 15.01
C ASP A 182 16.30 -26.39 16.43
N PHE A 183 15.66 -25.81 17.45
CA PHE A 183 16.03 -26.00 18.86
C PHE A 183 15.68 -27.40 19.37
N ASP A 184 14.52 -27.96 18.97
CA ASP A 184 14.12 -29.31 19.37
C ASP A 184 14.98 -30.41 18.70
N ASP A 185 15.44 -30.21 17.45
CA ASP A 185 16.32 -31.16 16.76
C ASP A 185 17.75 -31.19 17.35
N LYS A 186 18.31 -30.03 17.72
CA LYS A 186 19.61 -29.96 18.42
C LYS A 186 19.57 -30.52 19.85
N GLY A 187 18.39 -30.60 20.48
CA GLY A 187 18.19 -31.24 21.77
C GLY A 187 18.22 -32.78 21.71
N ALA A 188 17.99 -33.38 20.54
CA ALA A 188 17.95 -34.83 20.35
C ALA A 188 19.33 -35.45 20.06
N ASP A 189 20.31 -34.68 19.57
CA ASP A 189 21.61 -35.21 19.10
C ASP A 189 22.76 -35.11 20.13
N THR A 190 22.51 -34.61 21.34
CA THR A 190 23.54 -34.50 22.41
C THR A 190 23.55 -35.66 23.41
N GLY A 191 22.78 -36.73 23.17
CA GLY A 191 22.61 -37.83 24.12
C GLY A 191 23.34 -39.15 23.83
N ALA A 192 24.15 -39.26 22.77
CA ALA A 192 24.57 -40.57 22.27
C ALA A 192 26.08 -40.74 22.00
N GLU A 193 26.98 -40.21 22.84
CA GLU A 193 28.38 -40.68 22.86
C GLU A 193 28.94 -40.78 24.28
N THR A 194 28.95 -41.99 24.84
CA THR A 194 29.99 -42.48 25.76
C THR A 194 29.89 -44.01 25.84
N GLY A 195 30.84 -44.70 25.23
CA GLY A 195 30.87 -46.16 25.17
C GLY A 195 31.41 -46.83 26.44
N THR A 196 31.08 -48.11 26.63
CA THR A 196 31.98 -49.13 27.19
C THR A 196 31.54 -50.51 26.70
N GLU A 197 32.46 -51.20 26.04
CA GLU A 197 32.43 -52.58 25.56
C GLU A 197 32.51 -53.57 26.73
N THR A 198 31.82 -54.73 26.70
CA THR A 198 32.38 -56.11 26.81
C THR A 198 31.28 -57.18 26.99
N ASP A 199 31.39 -58.25 26.18
CA ASP A 199 31.15 -59.69 26.44
C ASP A 199 29.93 -60.44 25.81
N ARG A 200 30.33 -61.45 25.03
CA ARG A 200 29.77 -62.80 24.80
C ARG A 200 28.36 -63.06 24.24
N ALA A 201 28.37 -63.48 22.97
CA ALA A 201 27.78 -64.69 22.35
C ALA A 201 26.48 -65.31 22.92
N GLU A 202 25.42 -65.36 22.10
CA GLU A 202 24.85 -66.61 21.54
C GLU A 202 23.79 -66.33 20.44
N THR A 203 23.48 -67.39 19.71
CA THR A 203 22.83 -67.55 18.39
C THR A 203 21.33 -67.19 18.24
N GLU A 204 20.96 -66.86 16.98
CA GLU A 204 19.64 -66.75 16.27
C GLU A 204 18.52 -67.78 16.65
N PRO A 205 17.24 -67.74 16.13
CA PRO A 205 16.54 -66.79 15.23
C PRO A 205 15.02 -66.52 15.51
N LEU A 206 14.43 -65.63 14.70
CA LEU A 206 13.02 -65.57 14.21
C LEU A 206 11.81 -65.73 15.16
N ARG A 207 10.94 -64.70 15.21
CA ARG A 207 9.47 -64.92 15.37
C ARG A 207 8.59 -63.85 14.70
N LYS A 208 8.04 -64.24 13.55
CA LYS A 208 6.79 -63.73 12.94
C LYS A 208 5.61 -63.75 13.91
N ARG A 209 4.71 -62.76 13.80
CA ARG A 209 3.23 -62.84 13.93
C ARG A 209 2.67 -61.43 13.71
N ASP A 210 2.12 -61.10 12.55
CA ASP A 210 0.73 -61.34 12.11
C ASP A 210 -0.31 -61.14 13.22
N ASN A 211 -1.15 -60.11 13.05
CA ASN A 211 -2.61 -60.12 13.17
C ASN A 211 -3.11 -58.68 12.93
N ALA A 212 -3.58 -58.33 11.74
CA ALA A 212 -4.93 -58.60 11.25
C ALA A 212 -6.04 -57.96 12.11
N LYS A 213 -6.68 -56.95 11.51
CA LYS A 213 -8.08 -56.54 11.64
C LYS A 213 -8.95 -57.52 12.45
N ALA A 214 -9.71 -57.02 13.42
CA ALA A 214 -11.18 -57.12 13.46
C ALA A 214 -11.78 -56.75 14.84
N LYS A 215 -12.95 -56.11 14.76
CA LYS A 215 -14.03 -55.99 15.76
C LYS A 215 -13.83 -54.96 16.88
N ALA A 216 -14.81 -54.13 17.22
CA ALA A 216 -16.22 -54.03 16.81
C ALA A 216 -16.69 -52.58 16.97
#